data_AF-A0A2T6AQ30-F1
#
_entry.id   AF-A0A2T6AQ30-F1
#
_cell.length_a   1.000
_cell.length_b   1.000
_cell.length_c   1.000
_cell.angle_alpha   90.00
_cell.angle_beta   90.00
_cell.angle_gamma   90.00
#
_symmetry.space_group_name_H-M   'P 1'
#
loop_
_entity.id
_entity.type
_entity.pdbx_description
1 polymer ?
#
loop_
_entity_poly.entity_id
_entity_poly.type
_entity_poly.pdbx_seq_one_letter_code
_entity_poly.pdbx_strand_id
1 'polypeptide(L)'
;MAVAIEASRGLVYQAAQLMDNELPRSRIASIAKFHTSQTAKFCTDTAQQIYCGYGLSREYRIAKNKVYAELMFTGECTANVQKILIAEDALGYKMADRHQGKTGLRSMARAS
;
A
#
# COMPACT_ATOMS: atom_id res chain seq x y z
N MET A 1 15.51 6.92 -0.69
CA MET A 1 14.03 7.04 -0.51
C MET A 1 13.30 7.28 -1.83
N ALA A 2 13.71 8.25 -2.66
CA ALA A 2 12.99 8.66 -3.87
C ALA A 2 12.58 7.51 -4.83
N VAL A 3 13.51 6.61 -5.19
CA VAL A 3 13.22 5.48 -6.10
C VAL A 3 12.07 4.60 -5.60
N ALA A 4 12.04 4.27 -4.30
CA ALA A 4 11.00 3.43 -3.73
C ALA A 4 9.62 4.14 -3.73
N ILE A 5 9.61 5.47 -3.58
CA ILE A 5 8.41 6.29 -3.67
C ILE A 5 7.86 6.29 -5.10
N GLU A 6 8.72 6.49 -6.11
CA GLU A 6 8.31 6.44 -7.52
C GLU A 6 7.75 5.06 -7.90
N ALA A 7 8.43 3.98 -7.51
CA ALA A 7 7.95 2.62 -7.72
C ALA A 7 6.59 2.38 -7.04
N SER A 8 6.43 2.83 -5.79
CA SER A 8 5.17 2.75 -5.06
C SER A 8 4.04 3.51 -5.77
N ARG A 9 4.32 4.71 -6.27
CA ARG A 9 3.35 5.52 -7.00
C ARG A 9 2.90 4.84 -8.29
N GLY A 10 3.85 4.28 -9.05
CA GLY A 10 3.56 3.50 -10.25
C GLY A 10 2.63 2.32 -9.99
N LEU A 11 2.92 1.52 -8.96
CA LEU A 11 2.08 0.37 -8.58
C LEU A 11 0.66 0.78 -8.18
N VAL A 12 0.52 1.87 -7.42
CA VAL A 12 -0.79 2.39 -7.01
C VAL A 12 -1.60 2.88 -8.22
N TYR A 13 -0.98 3.65 -9.12
CA TYR A 13 -1.67 4.12 -10.31
C TYR A 13 -2.01 3.00 -11.29
N GLN A 14 -1.17 1.98 -11.43
CA GLN A 14 -1.50 0.80 -12.22
C GLN A 14 -2.71 0.07 -11.63
N ALA A 15 -2.76 -0.12 -10.31
CA ALA A 15 -3.92 -0.72 -9.65
C ALA A 15 -5.20 0.12 -9.82
N ALA A 16 -5.09 1.44 -9.76
CA ALA A 16 -6.19 2.36 -10.01
C ALA A 16 -6.68 2.30 -11.47
N GLN A 17 -5.78 2.32 -12.45
CA GLN A 17 -6.13 2.20 -13.87
C GLN A 17 -6.83 0.87 -14.19
N LEU A 18 -6.35 -0.24 -13.64
CA LEU A 18 -7.01 -1.54 -13.80
C LEU A 18 -8.40 -1.54 -13.16
N MET A 19 -8.56 -0.87 -12.01
CA MET A 19 -9.87 -0.66 -11.39
C MET A 19 -10.80 0.22 -12.25
N ASP A 20 -10.26 1.28 -12.89
CA ASP A 20 -11.00 2.17 -13.78
C ASP A 20 -11.55 1.43 -15.00
N ASN A 21 -10.77 0.49 -15.52
CA ASN A 21 -11.08 -0.29 -16.72
C ASN A 21 -11.87 -1.58 -16.42
N GLU A 22 -12.30 -1.79 -15.18
CA GLU A 22 -13.00 -3.02 -14.74
C GLU A 22 -12.21 -4.31 -15.03
N LEU A 23 -10.87 -4.21 -15.02
CA LEU A 23 -9.94 -5.32 -15.25
C LEU A 23 -9.55 -6.01 -13.93
N PRO A 24 -9.04 -7.26 -14.00
CA PRO A 24 -8.45 -7.94 -12.85
C PRO A 24 -7.42 -7.06 -12.14
N ARG A 25 -7.60 -6.86 -10.83
CA ARG A 25 -6.88 -5.86 -10.04
C ARG A 25 -6.43 -6.33 -8.66
N SER A 26 -6.91 -7.47 -8.17
CA SER A 26 -6.68 -7.93 -6.80
C SER A 26 -5.21 -8.25 -6.57
N ARG A 27 -4.55 -8.88 -7.55
CA ARG A 27 -3.11 -9.16 -7.50
C ARG A 27 -2.29 -7.88 -7.39
N ILE A 28 -2.47 -6.96 -8.34
CA ILE A 28 -1.69 -5.72 -8.37
C ILE A 28 -1.98 -4.82 -7.17
N ALA A 29 -3.23 -4.79 -6.67
CA ALA A 29 -3.60 -4.05 -5.48
C ALA A 29 -2.89 -4.60 -4.23
N SER A 30 -2.75 -5.92 -4.14
CA SER A 30 -2.02 -6.59 -3.05
C SER A 30 -0.52 -6.25 -3.09
N ILE A 31 0.08 -6.30 -4.29
CA ILE A 31 1.48 -5.90 -4.52
C ILE A 31 1.69 -4.42 -4.17
N ALA A 32 0.79 -3.55 -4.62
CA ALA A 32 0.85 -2.11 -4.35
C ALA A 32 0.74 -1.81 -2.85
N LYS A 33 -0.24 -2.41 -2.15
CA LYS A 33 -0.40 -2.24 -0.69
C LYS A 33 0.83 -2.73 0.06
N PHE A 34 1.39 -3.87 -0.32
CA PHE A 34 2.60 -4.40 0.29
C PHE A 34 3.79 -3.44 0.12
N HIS A 35 4.08 -3.05 -1.11
CA HIS A 35 5.26 -2.23 -1.42
C HIS A 35 5.16 -0.81 -0.84
N THR A 36 3.98 -0.20 -0.91
CA THR A 36 3.74 1.15 -0.35
C THR A 36 3.92 1.17 1.16
N SER A 37 3.39 0.17 1.89
CA SER A 37 3.57 0.08 3.34
C SER A 37 5.03 -0.14 3.75
N GLN A 38 5.78 -0.98 3.03
CA GLN A 38 7.22 -1.13 3.25
C GLN A 38 7.99 0.16 2.97
N THR A 39 7.66 0.83 1.88
CA THR A 39 8.29 2.10 1.49
C THR A 39 8.01 3.18 2.53
N ALA A 40 6.77 3.29 3.03
CA ALA A 40 6.39 4.24 4.07
C ALA A 40 7.23 4.03 5.33
N LYS A 41 7.33 2.78 5.80
CA LYS A 41 8.13 2.42 6.98
C LYS A 41 9.61 2.75 6.78
N PHE A 42 10.20 2.31 5.66
CA PHE A 42 11.59 2.62 5.31
C PHE A 42 11.85 4.13 5.28
N CYS A 43 10.94 4.89 4.69
CA CYS A 43 11.05 6.33 4.60
C CYS A 43 10.97 7.00 5.98
N THR A 44 10.03 6.62 6.83
CA THR A 44 9.89 7.20 8.18
C THR A 44 11.06 6.81 9.09
N ASP A 45 11.57 5.58 8.98
CA ASP A 45 12.72 5.14 9.76
C ASP A 45 14.00 5.89 9.36
N THR A 46 14.24 6.03 8.05
CA THR A 46 15.40 6.78 7.53
C THR A 46 15.30 8.26 7.90
N ALA A 47 14.11 8.86 7.75
CA ALA A 47 13.92 10.26 8.10
C ALA A 47 14.06 10.50 9.62
N GLN A 48 13.62 9.57 10.47
CA GLN A 48 13.84 9.69 11.91
C GLN A 48 15.33 9.65 12.27
N GLN A 49 16.12 8.79 11.62
CA GLN A 49 17.57 8.74 11.81
C GLN A 49 18.25 10.05 11.39
N ILE A 50 17.84 10.64 10.26
CA ILE A 50 18.36 11.94 9.78
C ILE A 50 18.07 13.06 10.80
N TYR A 51 16.88 13.07 11.41
CA TYR A 51 16.50 14.07 12.41
C TYR A 51 17.12 13.83 13.80
N CYS A 52 17.77 12.68 14.02
CA CYS A 52 18.37 12.28 15.29
C CYS A 52 17.41 12.51 16.48
N GLY A 53 17.85 13.18 17.55
CA GLY A 53 17.02 13.44 18.74
C GLY A 53 15.72 14.21 18.45
N TYR A 54 15.72 15.11 17.45
CA TYR A 54 14.51 15.81 17.03
C TYR A 54 13.47 14.88 16.40
N GLY A 55 13.92 13.72 15.89
CA GLY A 55 13.06 12.67 15.35
C GLY A 55 12.13 12.02 16.39
N LEU A 56 12.41 12.21 17.68
CA LEU A 56 11.60 11.72 18.80
C LEU A 56 10.65 12.79 19.35
N SER A 57 10.90 14.07 19.06
CA SER A 57 10.08 15.17 19.54
C SER A 57 8.70 15.17 18.87
N ARG A 58 7.65 15.33 19.67
CA ARG A 58 6.26 15.43 19.19
C ARG A 58 5.97 16.73 18.43
N GLU A 59 6.85 17.71 18.55
CA GLU A 59 6.76 18.99 17.82
C GLU A 59 7.08 18.82 16.34
N TYR A 60 7.88 17.80 15.99
CA TYR A 60 8.23 17.51 14.61
C TYR A 60 7.28 16.47 14.01
N ARG A 61 6.86 16.73 12.76
CA ARG A 61 5.93 15.86 12.02
C ARG A 61 6.44 14.43 11.84
N ILE A 62 7.76 14.22 11.88
CA ILE A 62 8.37 12.91 11.67
C ILE A 62 7.90 11.87 12.70
N ALA A 63 7.78 12.25 13.98
CA ALA A 63 7.29 11.37 15.04
C ALA A 63 5.85 10.92 14.75
N LYS A 64 4.99 11.85 14.33
CA LYS A 64 3.60 11.57 13.93
C LYS A 64 3.53 10.68 12.69
N ASN A 65 4.36 10.96 11.69
CA ASN A 65 4.38 10.19 10.44
C ASN A 65 4.83 8.74 10.65
N LYS A 66 5.78 8.50 11.57
CA LYS A 66 6.21 7.13 11.90
C LYS A 66 5.08 6.30 12.50
N VAL A 67 4.32 6.86 13.44
CA VAL A 67 3.15 6.19 14.02
C VAL A 67 2.12 5.84 12.93
N TYR A 68 1.86 6.75 11.99
CA TYR A 68 0.97 6.45 10.87
C TYR A 68 1.52 5.38 9.93
N ALA A 69 2.83 5.37 9.66
CA ALA A 69 3.44 4.33 8.84
C ALA A 69 3.31 2.94 9.49
N GLU A 70 3.49 2.85 10.81
CA GLU A 70 3.30 1.61 11.57
C GLU A 70 1.85 1.15 11.58
N LEU A 71 0.91 2.09 11.72
CA LEU A 71 -0.52 1.83 11.60
C LEU A 71 -0.86 1.27 10.21
N MET A 72 -0.40 1.90 9.14
CA MET A 72 -0.66 1.46 7.76
C MET A 72 0.00 0.12 7.43
N PHE A 73 1.12 -0.19 8.09
CA PHE A 73 1.80 -1.48 7.94
C PHE A 73 1.01 -2.64 8.56
N THR A 74 0.16 -2.36 9.56
CA THR A 74 -0.49 -3.39 10.38
C THR A 74 -2.03 -3.41 10.25
N GLY A 75 -2.67 -2.25 10.11
CA GLY A 75 -4.08 -2.02 10.46
C GLY A 75 -5.13 -2.57 9.50
N GLU A 76 -4.90 -2.58 8.18
CA GLU A 76 -5.94 -3.00 7.22
C GLU A 76 -5.67 -4.34 6.53
N CYS A 77 -4.45 -4.84 6.65
CA CYS A 77 -3.96 -6.17 6.31
C CYS A 77 -2.45 -6.10 6.49
N THR A 78 -1.90 -6.96 7.34
CA THR A 78 -0.47 -6.92 7.62
C THR A 78 0.34 -7.19 6.35
N ALA A 79 1.56 -6.65 6.28
CA ALA A 79 2.48 -6.92 5.18
C ALA A 79 2.77 -8.42 4.99
N ASN A 80 2.64 -9.24 6.04
CA ASN A 80 2.80 -10.69 5.96
C ASN A 80 1.61 -11.37 5.26
N VAL A 81 0.37 -10.96 5.57
CA VAL A 81 -0.81 -11.47 4.87
C VAL A 81 -0.75 -11.12 3.39
N GLN A 82 -0.33 -9.90 3.04
CA GLN A 82 -0.14 -9.50 1.64
C GLN A 82 0.90 -10.37 0.93
N LYS A 83 2.04 -10.68 1.57
CA LYS A 83 3.03 -11.61 1.02
C LYS A 83 2.46 -13.00 0.77
N ILE A 84 1.67 -13.53 1.69
CA ILE A 84 1.02 -14.84 1.53
C ILE A 84 0.09 -14.82 0.31
N LEU A 85 -0.78 -13.81 0.18
CA LEU A 85 -1.68 -13.69 -0.97
C LEU A 85 -0.94 -13.60 -2.30
N ILE A 86 0.15 -12.82 -2.35
CA ILE A 86 0.99 -12.69 -3.55
C ILE A 86 1.66 -14.03 -3.88
N ALA A 87 2.14 -14.77 -2.87
CA ALA A 87 2.78 -16.05 -3.05
C ALA A 87 1.79 -17.15 -3.49
N GLU A 88 0.61 -17.20 -2.87
CA GLU A 88 -0.47 -18.13 -3.24
C GLU A 88 -0.90 -17.94 -4.71
N ASP A 89 -0.98 -16.70 -5.17
CA ASP A 89 -1.31 -16.35 -6.56
C ASP A 89 -0.15 -16.69 -7.51
N ALA A 90 1.09 -16.31 -7.16
CA ALA A 90 2.27 -16.58 -7.98
C ALA A 90 2.56 -18.07 -8.16
N LEU A 91 2.27 -18.89 -7.15
CA LEU A 91 2.43 -20.34 -7.19
C LEU A 91 1.19 -21.07 -7.78
N GLY A 92 0.11 -20.34 -8.08
CA GLY A 92 -1.11 -20.91 -8.64
C GLY A 92 -1.98 -21.70 -7.65
N TYR A 93 -1.67 -21.67 -6.35
CA TYR A 93 -2.49 -22.33 -5.32
C TYR A 93 -3.85 -21.68 -5.15
N LYS A 94 -3.93 -20.35 -5.34
CA LYS A 94 -5.17 -19.59 -5.21
C LYS A 94 -5.09 -18.30 -6.01
N MET A 95 -5.95 -18.19 -7.01
CA MET A 95 -6.02 -16.98 -7.84
C MET A 95 -6.46 -15.77 -7.02
N ALA A 96 -5.70 -14.68 -7.08
CA ALA A 96 -6.03 -13.44 -6.41
C ALA A 96 -7.29 -12.78 -7.00
N ASP A 97 -7.49 -12.90 -8.32
CA ASP A 97 -8.60 -12.28 -9.06
C ASP A 97 -9.89 -13.12 -9.09
N ARG A 98 -10.01 -14.13 -8.21
CA ARG A 98 -11.16 -15.05 -8.10
C ARG A 98 -12.51 -14.38 -7.83
N HIS A 99 -12.54 -13.22 -7.18
CA HIS A 99 -13.76 -12.46 -6.91
C HIS A 99 -13.60 -11.04 -7.47
N GLN A 100 -14.10 -10.85 -8.69
CA GLN A 100 -14.31 -9.55 -9.31
C GLN A 100 -15.45 -8.83 -8.56
N GLY A 101 -15.13 -8.21 -7.42
CA GLY A 101 -16.10 -7.43 -6.68
C GLY A 101 -16.48 -6.18 -7.47
N LYS A 102 -17.68 -6.17 -8.06
CA LYS A 102 -18.36 -4.93 -8.45
C LYS A 102 -18.70 -4.20 -7.15
N THR A 103 -17.76 -3.45 -6.60
CA THR A 103 -17.94 -2.79 -5.29
C THR A 103 -19.05 -1.74 -5.30
N GLY A 104 -19.61 -1.36 -6.45
CA GLY A 104 -20.71 -0.39 -6.57
C GLY A 104 -20.35 1.04 -6.16
N LEU A 105 -19.19 1.24 -5.53
CA LEU A 105 -18.67 2.53 -5.07
C LEU A 105 -18.58 3.57 -6.20
N ARG A 106 -18.44 3.13 -7.46
CA ARG A 106 -18.36 4.01 -8.63
C ARG A 106 -19.68 4.22 -9.36
N SER A 107 -20.64 3.29 -9.29
CA SER A 107 -21.98 3.55 -9.81
C SER A 107 -22.67 4.65 -9.00
N MET A 108 -22.33 4.78 -7.71
CA MET A 108 -22.76 5.90 -6.87
C MET A 108 -22.15 7.24 -7.31
N ALA A 109 -20.89 7.27 -7.72
CA ALA A 109 -20.18 8.51 -8.11
C ALA A 109 -20.52 8.99 -9.55
N ARG A 110 -20.99 8.11 -10.43
CA ARG A 110 -21.46 8.44 -11.79
C ARG A 110 -22.96 8.73 -11.89
N ALA A 111 -23.71 8.46 -10.83
CA ALA A 111 -25.16 8.69 -10.76
C ALA A 111 -25.54 10.07 -10.17
N SER A 112 -24.57 10.94 -9.91
CA SER A 112 -24.74 12.32 -9.44
C SER A 112 -24.38 13.34 -10.52
#